data_AF-A0A369PWZ3-F1
#
_entry.id   AF-A0A369PWZ3-F1
#
_cell.length_a   1.000
_cell.length_b   1.000
_cell.length_c   1.000
_cell.angle_alpha   90.00
_cell.angle_beta   90.00
_cell.angle_gamma   90.00
#
_symmetry.space_group_name_H-M   'P 1'
#
loop_
_entity.id
_entity.type
_entity.pdbx_description
1 polymer ?
#
loop_
_entity_poly.entity_id
_entity_poly.type
_entity_poly.pdbx_seq_one_letter_code
_entity_poly.pdbx_strand_id
1 'polypeptide(L)'
;MKNPYQNPSFVKHIFVITLIAGTLDGLAAVIFLAKMKFASTFQYIVSAIFGKTAFEGGSKMVLAGLLLHYFITFIFVNIYMIVSIDSVLLKKQKIIAGIVYGIIVWSIMNLLVVPLTPIPHGKFNIERAVINCIVLILCIGLPISLLAARQNTIRH
;
A
#
# COMPACT_ATOMS: atom_id res chain seq x y z
N MET A 1 6.53 -2.19 27.60
CA MET A 1 5.67 -3.10 26.79
C MET A 1 6.55 -4.19 26.20
N LYS A 2 6.10 -5.46 26.17
CA LYS A 2 6.85 -6.53 25.46
C LYS A 2 6.91 -6.20 23.97
N ASN A 3 8.03 -6.49 23.31
CA ASN A 3 8.20 -6.26 21.88
C ASN A 3 7.11 -7.02 21.10
N PRO A 4 6.22 -6.34 20.34
CA PRO A 4 5.10 -6.99 19.65
C PRO A 4 5.55 -8.01 18.60
N TYR A 5 6.77 -7.88 18.07
CA TYR A 5 7.36 -8.80 17.10
C TYR A 5 7.74 -10.16 17.70
N GLN A 6 7.83 -10.27 19.04
CA GLN A 6 7.99 -11.58 19.70
C GLN A 6 6.70 -12.40 19.71
N ASN A 7 5.56 -11.81 19.35
CA ASN A 7 4.29 -12.52 19.25
C ASN A 7 4.07 -13.05 17.82
N PRO A 8 4.09 -14.37 17.60
CA PRO A 8 3.94 -14.95 16.27
C PRO A 8 2.58 -14.62 15.62
N SER A 9 1.52 -14.42 16.42
CA SER A 9 0.22 -13.99 15.89
C SER A 9 0.24 -12.57 15.32
N PHE A 10 1.10 -11.70 15.84
CA PHE A 10 1.25 -10.32 15.36
C PHE A 10 2.01 -10.26 14.05
N VAL A 11 3.13 -10.98 13.98
CA VAL A 11 3.90 -11.13 12.74
C VAL A 11 3.03 -11.75 11.65
N LYS A 12 2.28 -12.82 11.97
CA LYS A 12 1.33 -13.45 11.03
C LYS A 12 0.31 -12.45 10.48
N HIS A 13 -0.29 -11.61 11.33
CA HIS A 13 -1.25 -10.60 10.86
C HIS A 13 -0.62 -9.57 9.93
N ILE A 14 0.59 -9.08 10.21
CA ILE A 14 1.29 -8.16 9.30
C ILE A 14 1.43 -8.78 7.91
N PHE A 15 1.88 -10.04 7.82
CA PHE A 15 2.03 -10.71 6.53
C PHE A 15 0.69 -10.93 5.82
N VAL A 16 -0.34 -11.40 6.53
CA VAL A 16 -1.67 -11.62 5.94
C VAL A 16 -2.29 -10.30 5.45
N ILE A 17 -2.21 -9.24 6.24
CA ILE A 17 -2.73 -7.92 5.87
C ILE A 17 -1.96 -7.36 4.66
N THR A 18 -0.63 -7.51 4.65
CA THR A 18 0.21 -7.11 3.51
C THR A 18 -0.19 -7.81 2.22
N LEU A 19 -0.42 -9.13 2.27
CA LEU A 19 -0.84 -9.89 1.09
C LEU A 19 -2.22 -9.45 0.62
N ILE A 20 -3.19 -9.28 1.53
CA ILE A 20 -4.55 -8.86 1.18
C ILE A 20 -4.55 -7.45 0.58
N ALA A 21 -3.99 -6.47 1.30
CA ALA A 21 -3.98 -5.08 0.89
C ALA A 21 -3.16 -4.89 -0.40
N GLY A 22 -1.98 -5.52 -0.49
CA GLY A 22 -1.12 -5.44 -1.66
C GLY A 22 -1.75 -6.07 -2.89
N THR A 23 -2.46 -7.20 -2.74
CA THR A 23 -3.19 -7.83 -3.85
C THR A 23 -4.35 -6.95 -4.30
N LEU A 24 -5.16 -6.41 -3.37
CA LEU A 24 -6.28 -5.52 -3.70
C LEU A 24 -5.80 -4.28 -4.45
N ASP A 25 -4.74 -3.64 -3.97
CA ASP A 25 -4.17 -2.43 -4.58
C ASP A 25 -3.54 -2.74 -5.95
N GLY A 26 -2.78 -3.82 -6.05
CA GLY A 26 -2.17 -4.26 -7.32
C GLY A 26 -3.22 -4.58 -8.38
N LEU A 27 -4.29 -5.30 -8.01
CA LEU A 27 -5.41 -5.57 -8.91
C LEU A 27 -6.14 -4.29 -9.32
N ALA A 28 -6.40 -3.39 -8.37
CA ALA A 28 -7.05 -2.12 -8.66
C ALA A 28 -6.20 -1.26 -9.62
N ALA A 29 -4.88 -1.21 -9.41
CA ALA A 29 -3.97 -0.53 -10.32
C ALA A 29 -4.00 -1.12 -11.74
N VAL A 30 -3.96 -2.45 -11.86
CA VAL A 30 -3.98 -3.12 -13.17
C VAL A 30 -5.32 -2.90 -13.89
N ILE A 31 -6.45 -3.04 -13.18
CA ILE A 31 -7.79 -2.99 -13.78
C ILE A 31 -8.20 -1.55 -14.06
N PHE A 32 -8.19 -0.69 -13.05
CA PHE A 32 -8.78 0.65 -13.15
C PHE A 32 -7.82 1.70 -13.71
N LEU A 33 -6.51 1.58 -13.45
CA LEU A 33 -5.54 2.61 -13.83
C LEU A 33 -4.78 2.25 -15.11
N ALA A 34 -4.40 0.97 -15.26
CA ALA A 34 -3.55 0.51 -16.34
C ALA A 34 -4.30 -0.15 -17.51
N LYS A 35 -5.64 -0.23 -17.46
CA LYS A 35 -6.46 -0.87 -18.51
C LYS A 35 -5.99 -2.28 -18.84
N MET A 36 -5.84 -3.12 -17.82
CA MET A 36 -5.38 -4.52 -17.89
C MET A 36 -3.90 -4.72 -18.30
N LYS A 37 -3.09 -3.65 -18.35
CA LYS A 37 -1.64 -3.77 -18.65
C LYS A 37 -0.83 -4.17 -17.41
N PHE A 38 -0.90 -5.46 -17.07
CA PHE A 38 -0.19 -6.03 -15.91
C PHE A 38 1.31 -5.73 -15.91
N ALA A 39 2.02 -6.11 -16.98
CA ALA A 39 3.48 -5.94 -17.06
C ALA A 39 3.90 -4.47 -16.93
N SER A 40 3.24 -3.57 -17.66
CA SER A 40 3.54 -2.14 -17.63
C SER A 40 3.28 -1.52 -16.27
N THR A 41 2.32 -2.03 -15.49
CA THR A 41 2.02 -1.54 -14.13
C THR A 41 3.20 -1.77 -13.20
N PHE A 42 3.73 -3.00 -13.15
CA PHE A 42 4.85 -3.31 -12.27
C PHE A 42 6.18 -2.75 -12.79
N GLN A 43 6.37 -2.67 -14.11
CA GLN A 43 7.51 -1.94 -14.69
C GLN A 43 7.47 -0.45 -14.33
N TYR A 44 6.29 0.17 -14.31
CA TYR A 44 6.13 1.54 -13.83
C TYR A 44 6.52 1.69 -12.35
N ILE A 45 6.14 0.75 -11.49
CA ILE A 45 6.53 0.76 -10.08
C ILE A 45 8.05 0.65 -9.94
N VAL A 46 8.71 -0.30 -10.63
CA VAL A 46 10.16 -0.48 -10.54
C VAL A 46 10.96 0.64 -11.23
N SER A 47 10.31 1.44 -12.09
CA SER A 47 10.91 2.66 -12.64
C SER A 47 11.26 3.70 -11.58
N ALA A 48 10.71 3.58 -10.36
CA ALA A 48 11.13 4.35 -9.20
C ALA A 48 12.60 4.12 -8.80
N ILE A 49 13.23 3.05 -9.26
CA ILE A 49 14.64 2.73 -8.99
C ILE A 49 15.44 2.81 -10.29
N PHE A 50 14.93 2.20 -11.37
CA PHE A 50 15.68 2.03 -12.63
C PHE A 50 15.34 3.08 -13.71
N GLY A 51 14.41 3.99 -13.43
CA GLY A 51 13.92 4.97 -14.41
C GLY A 51 13.36 4.28 -15.66
N LYS A 52 13.63 4.85 -16.85
CA LYS A 52 13.08 4.36 -18.13
C LYS A 52 13.55 2.95 -18.51
N THR A 53 14.72 2.51 -18.04
CA THR A 53 15.26 1.18 -18.35
C THR A 53 14.41 0.04 -17.77
N ALA A 54 13.54 0.35 -16.80
CA ALA A 54 12.56 -0.59 -16.25
C ALA A 54 11.62 -1.19 -17.31
N PHE A 55 11.31 -0.44 -18.37
CA PHE A 55 10.41 -0.90 -19.43
C PHE A 55 11.10 -1.83 -20.44
N GLU A 56 12.43 -1.80 -20.50
CA GLU A 56 13.24 -2.61 -21.42
C GLU A 56 13.64 -3.97 -20.82
N GLY A 57 13.74 -4.06 -19.49
CA GLY A 57 14.21 -5.26 -18.79
C GLY A 57 13.24 -6.46 -18.73
N GLY A 58 12.12 -6.41 -19.46
CA GLY A 58 11.19 -7.52 -19.62
C GLY A 58 10.65 -8.10 -18.30
N SER A 59 10.53 -9.43 -18.21
CA SER A 59 9.93 -10.15 -17.09
C SER A 59 10.67 -9.94 -15.75
N LYS A 60 11.99 -9.73 -15.77
CA LYS A 60 12.78 -9.45 -14.56
C LYS A 60 12.33 -8.16 -13.88
N MET A 61 12.04 -7.13 -14.66
CA MET A 61 11.54 -5.84 -14.14
C MET A 61 10.11 -5.93 -13.64
N VAL A 62 9.27 -6.76 -14.28
CA VAL A 62 7.91 -7.04 -13.78
C VAL A 62 7.97 -7.69 -12.39
N LEU A 63 8.81 -8.73 -12.21
CA LEU A 63 8.96 -9.40 -10.92
C LEU A 63 9.54 -8.46 -9.86
N ALA A 64 10.58 -7.68 -10.21
CA ALA A 64 11.15 -6.69 -9.30
C ALA A 64 10.13 -5.63 -8.88
N GLY A 65 9.28 -5.16 -9.81
CA GLY A 65 8.19 -4.23 -9.51
C GLY A 65 7.12 -4.84 -8.62
N LEU A 66 6.79 -6.11 -8.82
CA LEU A 66 5.86 -6.84 -7.96
C LEU A 66 6.42 -6.97 -6.53
N LEU A 67 7.70 -7.32 -6.38
CA LEU A 67 8.35 -7.39 -5.07
C LEU A 67 8.40 -6.02 -4.38
N LEU A 68 8.75 -4.97 -5.14
CA LEU A 68 8.79 -3.59 -4.63
C LEU A 68 7.39 -3.13 -4.18
N HIS A 69 6.34 -3.46 -4.93
CA HIS A 69 4.95 -3.17 -4.59
C HIS A 69 4.55 -3.77 -3.23
N TYR A 70 4.79 -5.06 -3.02
CA TYR A 70 4.51 -5.71 -1.74
C TYR A 70 5.41 -5.20 -0.62
N PHE A 71 6.66 -4.84 -0.90
CA PHE A 71 7.55 -4.25 0.08
C PHE A 71 7.05 -2.89 0.57
N ILE A 72 6.59 -2.02 -0.34
CA ILE A 72 5.99 -0.72 0.02
C ILE A 72 4.71 -0.94 0.84
N THR A 73 3.85 -1.88 0.42
CA THR A 73 2.64 -2.23 1.18
C THR A 73 3.01 -2.73 2.58
N PHE A 74 4.02 -3.58 2.71
CA PHE A 74 4.50 -4.10 3.99
C PHE A 74 4.93 -2.96 4.93
N ILE A 75 5.64 -1.95 4.43
CA ILE A 75 6.04 -0.78 5.22
C ILE A 75 4.81 -0.07 5.78
N PHE A 76 3.83 0.25 4.93
CA PHE A 76 2.60 0.93 5.38
C PHE A 76 1.77 0.07 6.34
N VAL A 77 1.72 -1.25 6.15
CA VAL A 77 1.05 -2.15 7.09
C VAL A 77 1.76 -2.11 8.45
N ASN A 78 3.10 -2.21 8.47
CA ASN A 78 3.87 -2.16 9.72
C ASN A 78 3.64 -0.86 10.48
N ILE A 79 3.71 0.29 9.79
CA ILE A 79 3.50 1.60 10.40
C ILE A 79 2.12 1.67 11.06
N TYR A 80 1.05 1.31 10.32
CA TYR A 80 -0.30 1.33 10.87
C TYR A 80 -0.44 0.38 12.07
N MET A 81 0.10 -0.84 11.95
CA MET A 81 0.02 -1.85 12.99
C MET A 81 0.68 -1.37 14.28
N ILE A 82 1.88 -0.80 14.22
CA ILE A 82 2.60 -0.24 15.39
C ILE A 82 1.78 0.89 16.03
N VAL A 83 1.33 1.86 15.24
CA VAL A 83 0.56 3.02 15.75
C VAL A 83 -0.79 2.57 16.35
N SER A 84 -1.37 1.49 15.82
CA SER A 84 -2.63 0.95 16.31
C SER A 84 -2.53 0.22 17.66
N ILE A 85 -1.33 -0.12 18.15
CA ILE A 85 -1.16 -0.88 19.41
C ILE A 85 -1.75 -0.10 20.59
N ASP A 86 -1.44 1.19 20.69
CA ASP A 86 -1.81 2.02 21.85
C ASP A 86 -3.03 2.92 21.58
N SER A 87 -3.43 3.08 20.32
CA SER A 87 -4.55 3.95 19.98
C SER A 87 -5.90 3.25 20.07
N VAL A 88 -6.64 3.53 21.16
CA VAL A 88 -8.04 3.12 21.32
C VAL A 88 -8.93 3.73 20.23
N LEU A 89 -8.61 4.95 19.77
CA LEU A 89 -9.37 5.65 18.74
C LEU A 89 -9.31 4.91 17.39
N LEU A 90 -8.12 4.48 16.96
CA LEU A 90 -7.95 3.73 15.71
C LEU A 90 -8.66 2.37 15.75
N LYS A 91 -8.79 1.77 16.93
CA LYS A 91 -9.51 0.50 17.13
C LYS A 91 -11.03 0.67 17.08
N LYS A 92 -11.56 1.72 17.73
CA LYS A 92 -13.01 1.99 17.78
C LYS A 92 -13.53 2.54 16.46
N GLN A 93 -12.83 3.51 15.87
CA GLN A 93 -13.23 4.21 14.66
C GLN A 93 -12.51 3.69 13.42
N LYS A 94 -12.46 2.36 13.26
CA LYS A 94 -11.69 1.66 12.23
C LYS A 94 -11.97 2.14 10.79
N ILE A 95 -13.22 2.50 10.46
CA ILE A 95 -13.57 3.00 9.12
C ILE A 95 -12.97 4.39 8.88
N ILE A 96 -13.17 5.32 9.81
CA ILE A 96 -12.62 6.68 9.72
C ILE A 96 -11.10 6.63 9.71
N ALA A 97 -10.51 5.80 10.58
CA ALA A 97 -9.07 5.55 10.63
C ALA A 97 -8.54 5.05 9.27
N GLY A 98 -9.23 4.10 8.63
CA GLY A 98 -8.87 3.61 7.31
C GLY A 98 -8.96 4.66 6.22
N ILE A 99 -10.00 5.50 6.22
CA ILE A 99 -10.14 6.61 5.25
C ILE A 99 -9.01 7.60 5.41
N VAL A 100 -8.78 8.09 6.63
CA VAL A 100 -7.71 9.05 6.92
C VAL A 100 -6.34 8.45 6.56
N TYR A 101 -6.12 7.17 6.90
CA TYR A 101 -4.88 6.50 6.57
C TYR A 101 -4.66 6.35 5.07
N GLY A 102 -5.71 5.99 4.31
CA GLY A 102 -5.64 5.95 2.84
C GLY A 102 -5.26 7.28 2.22
N ILE A 103 -5.81 8.40 2.73
CA ILE A 103 -5.45 9.76 2.29
C ILE A 103 -3.99 10.08 2.61
N ILE A 104 -3.51 9.70 3.79
CA ILE A 104 -2.10 9.88 4.19
C ILE A 104 -1.18 9.08 3.25
N VAL A 105 -1.48 7.81 3.02
CA VAL A 105 -0.70 6.96 2.10
C VAL A 105 -0.70 7.55 0.69
N TRP A 106 -1.86 7.98 0.19
CA TRP A 106 -1.97 8.65 -1.11
C TRP A 106 -1.09 9.89 -1.18
N SER A 107 -1.12 10.73 -0.14
CA SER A 107 -0.34 11.96 -0.07
C SER A 107 1.16 11.67 -0.08
N ILE A 108 1.61 10.70 0.74
CA ILE A 108 3.01 10.28 0.77
C ILE A 108 3.44 9.75 -0.60
N MET A 109 2.66 8.85 -1.20
CA MET A 109 3.03 8.25 -2.48
C MET A 109 3.04 9.27 -3.62
N ASN A 110 2.03 10.13 -3.72
CA ASN A 110 1.85 11.01 -4.87
C ASN A 110 2.58 12.36 -4.73
N LEU A 111 2.78 12.85 -3.50
CA LEU A 111 3.38 14.17 -3.25
C LEU A 111 4.83 14.09 -2.77
N LEU A 112 5.28 12.94 -2.25
CA LEU A 112 6.66 12.76 -1.79
C LEU A 112 7.39 11.69 -2.61
N VAL A 113 6.91 10.44 -2.61
CA VAL A 113 7.65 9.32 -3.21
C VAL A 113 7.75 9.46 -4.73
N VAL A 114 6.62 9.65 -5.43
CA VAL A 114 6.62 9.77 -6.89
C VAL A 114 7.47 10.97 -7.36
N PRO A 115 7.33 12.19 -6.81
CA PRO A 115 8.16 13.33 -7.24
C PRO A 115 9.66 13.21 -6.94
N LEU A 116 10.04 12.43 -5.91
CA LEU A 116 11.44 12.25 -5.52
C LEU A 116 12.12 11.06 -6.22
N THR A 117 11.38 10.31 -7.05
CA THR A 117 11.91 9.12 -7.74
C THR A 117 12.03 9.36 -9.25
N PRO A 118 12.85 8.59 -9.98
CA PRO A 118 13.00 8.67 -11.44
C PRO A 118 11.77 8.20 -12.25
N ILE A 119 10.60 8.05 -11.61
CA ILE A 119 9.36 7.65 -12.28
C ILE A 119 9.05 8.65 -13.40
N PRO A 120 8.71 8.20 -14.62
CA PRO A 120 8.28 9.09 -15.68
C PRO A 120 7.07 9.94 -15.27
N HIS A 121 7.27 11.25 -15.13
CA HIS A 121 6.19 12.16 -14.74
C HIS A 121 5.27 12.47 -15.92
N GLY A 122 3.98 12.21 -15.75
CA GLY A 122 2.93 12.79 -16.59
C GLY A 122 2.51 14.17 -16.07
N LYS A 123 1.73 14.90 -16.87
CA LYS A 123 1.04 16.10 -16.38
C LYS A 123 0.11 15.70 -15.23
N PHE A 124 0.10 16.49 -14.15
CA PHE A 124 -0.84 16.30 -13.06
C PHE A 124 -2.27 16.37 -13.59
N ASN A 125 -3.08 15.40 -13.22
CA ASN A 125 -4.48 15.29 -13.63
C ASN A 125 -5.32 15.03 -12.38
N ILE A 126 -6.23 15.97 -12.09
CA ILE A 126 -7.06 15.95 -10.87
C ILE A 126 -7.96 14.73 -10.84
N GLU A 127 -8.57 14.35 -11.97
CA GLU A 127 -9.44 13.18 -12.05
C GLU A 127 -8.69 11.90 -11.67
N ARG A 128 -7.50 11.69 -12.25
CA ARG A 128 -6.63 10.54 -11.90
C ARG A 128 -6.18 10.58 -10.45
N ALA A 129 -5.83 11.76 -9.95
CA ALA A 129 -5.44 11.95 -8.56
C ALA A 129 -6.56 11.52 -7.59
N VAL A 130 -7.81 11.92 -7.87
CA VAL A 130 -8.99 11.54 -7.07
C VAL A 130 -9.24 10.03 -7.15
N ILE A 131 -9.20 9.44 -8.35
CA ILE A 131 -9.38 7.99 -8.52
C ILE A 131 -8.30 7.23 -7.73
N ASN A 132 -7.03 7.62 -7.85
CA ASN A 132 -5.92 7.00 -7.11
C ASN A 132 -6.13 7.10 -5.59
N CYS A 133 -6.65 8.23 -5.10
CA CYS A 133 -6.93 8.44 -3.69
C CYS A 133 -8.03 7.49 -3.19
N ILE A 134 -9.12 7.37 -3.96
CA ILE A 134 -10.22 6.45 -3.65
C ILE A 134 -9.72 5.00 -3.63
N VAL A 135 -8.91 4.60 -4.63
CA VAL A 135 -8.31 3.26 -4.68
C VAL A 135 -7.47 2.99 -3.44
N LEU A 136 -6.60 3.92 -3.02
CA LEU A 136 -5.78 3.73 -1.82
C LEU A 136 -6.61 3.69 -0.53
N ILE A 137 -7.70 4.45 -0.43
CA ILE A 137 -8.63 4.33 0.70
C ILE A 137 -9.25 2.93 0.73
N LEU A 138 -9.75 2.42 -0.40
CA LEU A 138 -10.49 1.17 -0.45
C LEU A 138 -9.60 -0.08 -0.40
N CYS A 139 -8.41 -0.03 -0.98
CA CYS A 139 -7.52 -1.18 -1.17
C CYS A 139 -6.38 -1.24 -0.14
N ILE A 140 -5.97 -0.09 0.43
CA ILE A 140 -4.93 -0.01 1.45
C ILE A 140 -5.53 0.40 2.80
N GLY A 141 -6.14 1.59 2.89
CA GLY A 141 -6.60 2.18 4.15
C GLY A 141 -7.62 1.31 4.91
N LEU A 142 -8.73 0.96 4.25
CA LEU A 142 -9.80 0.17 4.87
C LEU A 142 -9.38 -1.27 5.18
N PRO A 143 -8.73 -2.04 4.28
CA PRO A 143 -8.33 -3.42 4.60
C PRO A 143 -7.35 -3.47 5.76
N ILE A 144 -6.37 -2.57 5.80
CA ILE A 144 -5.40 -2.49 6.90
C ILE A 144 -6.09 -2.19 8.22
N SER A 145 -6.88 -1.11 8.27
CA SER A 145 -7.54 -0.66 9.50
C SER A 145 -8.54 -1.68 10.05
N LEU A 146 -9.34 -2.30 9.18
CA LEU A 146 -10.34 -3.28 9.58
C LEU A 146 -9.72 -4.58 10.10
N LEU A 147 -8.67 -5.08 9.43
CA LEU A 147 -8.00 -6.31 9.83
C LEU A 147 -7.13 -6.11 11.08
N ALA A 148 -6.48 -4.95 11.21
CA ALA A 148 -5.75 -4.58 12.42
C ALA A 148 -6.67 -4.51 13.65
N ALA A 149 -7.88 -3.96 13.49
CA ALA A 149 -8.88 -3.91 14.57
C ALA A 149 -9.33 -5.31 15.00
N ARG A 150 -9.50 -6.25 14.05
CA ARG A 150 -9.91 -7.64 14.34
C ARG A 150 -8.89 -8.41 15.17
N GLN A 151 -7.59 -8.22 14.93
CA GLN A 151 -6.55 -8.86 15.73
C GLN A 151 -6.65 -8.47 17.22
N ASN A 152 -6.95 -7.20 17.48
CA ASN A 152 -6.95 -6.66 18.83
C ASN A 152 -8.19 -7.06 19.65
N THR A 153 -9.33 -7.37 19.00
CA THR A 153 -10.53 -7.89 19.68
C THR A 153 -10.32 -9.29 20.28
N ILE A 154 -9.35 -10.07 19.77
CA ILE A 154 -9.03 -11.42 20.26
C ILE A 154 -8.08 -11.38 21.48
N ARG A 155 -7.52 -10.20 21.83
CA ARG A 155 -6.57 -10.01 22.94
C ARG A 155 -7.22 -9.58 24.27
N HIS A 156 -8.54 -9.48 24.34
CA HIS A 156 -9.31 -9.32 25.57
C HIS A 156 -10.08 -10.60 25.86
#